data_AF-A0A852Y8V7-F1
#
_entry.id   AF-A0A852Y8V7-F1
#
_cell.length_a   1.000
_cell.length_b   1.000
_cell.length_c   1.000
_cell.angle_alpha   90.00
_cell.angle_beta   90.00
_cell.angle_gamma   90.00
#
_symmetry.space_group_name_H-M   'P 1'
#
loop_
_entity.id
_entity.type
_entity.pdbx_description
1 polymer ?
#
loop_
_entity_poly.entity_id
_entity_poly.type
_entity_poly.pdbx_seq_one_letter_code
_entity_poly.pdbx_strand_id
1 'polypeptide(L)'
;MPTIAQEPLDGWAERITTIIPAAVLPLLLKADPAARLHELEAAVPSSWSELLSAGRVNETLSNWMAYSTRYGVDELLAQRLRATRPLDIEEVGATARHAFAVRVLNSGRLTPHERVVALLGIRSGIPIRGAEIASEAAEIVDELLATGQLDDGAKSFAGLPDAESRRTFLARSTTFARSPQEFELAPADLLTMIADIELAEITQTTHGARRRDRRAP
;
A
#
# COMPACT_ATOMS: atom_id res chain seq x y z
N MET A 1 53.09 -7.87 -33.47
CA MET A 1 52.35 -7.41 -32.27
C MET A 1 50.87 -7.54 -32.59
N PRO A 2 50.04 -8.25 -31.80
CA PRO A 2 48.62 -8.37 -32.12
C PRO A 2 47.91 -7.07 -31.76
N THR A 3 47.18 -6.52 -32.73
CA THR A 3 46.28 -5.39 -32.57
C THR A 3 45.06 -5.86 -31.79
N ILE A 4 44.95 -5.46 -30.52
CA ILE A 4 43.72 -5.65 -29.75
C ILE A 4 42.72 -4.62 -30.28
N ALA A 5 41.68 -5.09 -30.96
CA ALA A 5 40.56 -4.26 -31.37
C ALA A 5 39.90 -3.69 -30.10
N GLN A 6 39.91 -2.37 -29.96
CA GLN A 6 39.09 -1.68 -28.96
C GLN A 6 37.65 -1.69 -29.48
N GLU A 7 36.86 -2.65 -29.01
CA GLU A 7 35.40 -2.54 -29.13
C GLU A 7 34.90 -1.35 -28.30
N PRO A 8 33.91 -0.59 -28.79
CA PRO A 8 33.35 0.54 -28.06
C PRO A 8 32.71 0.08 -26.75
N LEU A 9 33.03 0.78 -25.66
CA LEU A 9 32.61 0.48 -24.29
C LEU A 9 31.10 0.64 -24.05
N ASP A 10 30.36 1.13 -25.03
CA ASP A 10 28.94 1.51 -24.91
C ASP A 10 27.98 0.33 -24.70
N GLY A 11 28.45 -0.91 -24.81
CA GLY A 11 27.63 -2.13 -24.61
C GLY A 11 27.92 -2.93 -23.34
N TRP A 12 28.89 -2.53 -22.50
CA TRP A 12 29.27 -3.33 -21.33
C TRP A 12 28.31 -3.18 -20.15
N ALA A 13 27.67 -2.01 -20.00
CA ALA A 13 26.73 -1.75 -18.91
C ALA A 13 25.45 -2.60 -19.00
N GLU A 14 25.01 -2.97 -20.21
CA GLU A 14 23.81 -3.80 -20.43
C GLU A 14 24.08 -5.31 -20.33
N ARG A 15 25.35 -5.76 -20.35
CA ARG A 15 25.70 -7.19 -20.35
C ARG A 15 26.16 -7.74 -18.99
N ILE A 16 26.09 -6.93 -17.93
CA ILE A 16 26.40 -7.32 -16.53
C ILE A 16 25.19 -8.02 -15.87
N THR A 17 24.45 -8.84 -16.61
CA THR A 17 23.31 -9.59 -16.09
C THR A 17 23.54 -11.06 -16.31
N THR A 18 24.48 -11.66 -15.56
CA THR A 18 24.21 -13.03 -15.06
C THR A 18 25.02 -13.43 -13.83
N ILE A 19 26.32 -13.14 -13.70
CA ILE A 19 27.08 -13.62 -12.53
C ILE A 19 28.25 -12.69 -12.23
N ILE A 20 28.01 -11.63 -11.46
CA ILE A 20 29.11 -10.92 -10.81
C ILE A 20 29.16 -11.39 -9.36
N PRO A 21 30.28 -12.01 -8.92
CA PRO A 21 30.44 -12.36 -7.52
C PRO A 21 30.19 -11.13 -6.64
N ALA A 22 29.45 -11.28 -5.53
CA ALA A 22 29.13 -10.17 -4.62
C ALA A 22 30.38 -9.36 -4.18
N ALA A 23 31.57 -9.97 -4.23
CA ALA A 23 32.85 -9.31 -3.95
C ALA A 23 33.33 -8.32 -5.04
N VAL A 24 32.93 -8.49 -6.30
CA VAL A 24 33.35 -7.66 -7.44
C VAL A 24 32.39 -6.49 -7.67
N LEU A 25 31.14 -6.63 -7.24
CA LEU A 25 30.11 -5.61 -7.40
C LEU A 25 30.46 -4.24 -6.78
N PRO A 26 31.03 -4.17 -5.56
CA PRO A 26 31.46 -2.90 -4.98
C PRO A 26 32.58 -2.22 -5.77
N LEU A 27 33.43 -2.99 -6.47
CA LEU A 27 34.51 -2.44 -7.29
C LEU A 27 33.95 -1.82 -8.56
N LEU A 28 33.01 -2.50 -9.24
CA LEU A 28 32.33 -1.94 -10.40
C LEU A 28 31.51 -0.70 -10.04
N LEU A 29 30.84 -0.74 -8.88
CA LEU A 29 30.07 0.39 -8.41
C LEU A 29 30.95 1.59 -8.00
N LYS A 30 32.21 1.37 -7.63
CA LYS A 30 33.17 2.47 -7.38
C LYS A 30 33.80 2.97 -8.68
N ALA A 31 34.04 2.09 -9.64
CA ALA A 31 34.73 2.40 -10.88
C ALA A 31 33.87 3.23 -11.85
N ASP A 32 32.56 2.97 -11.89
CA ASP A 32 31.63 3.70 -12.76
C ASP A 32 30.42 4.21 -11.96
N PRO A 33 30.30 5.53 -11.72
CA PRO A 33 29.16 6.15 -11.04
C PRO A 33 27.85 6.18 -11.86
N ALA A 34 27.86 5.74 -13.13
CA ALA A 34 26.66 5.51 -13.93
C ALA A 34 26.13 4.06 -13.89
N ALA A 35 26.96 3.07 -13.56
CA ALA A 35 26.55 1.66 -13.43
C ALA A 35 25.29 1.45 -12.55
N ARG A 36 24.33 0.64 -13.02
CA ARG A 36 23.11 0.30 -12.27
C ARG A 36 23.01 -1.19 -12.04
N LEU A 37 22.52 -1.55 -10.86
CA LEU A 37 22.18 -2.92 -10.50
C LEU A 37 20.76 -3.24 -10.93
N HIS A 38 20.60 -4.39 -11.58
CA HIS A 38 19.27 -4.91 -11.86
C HIS A 38 18.59 -5.41 -10.57
N GLU A 39 19.32 -6.15 -9.75
CA GLU A 39 18.84 -6.76 -8.51
C GLU A 39 19.58 -6.20 -7.29
N LEU A 40 18.83 -5.78 -6.28
CA LEU A 40 19.36 -5.26 -5.02
C LEU A 40 20.12 -6.34 -4.23
N GLU A 41 19.64 -7.58 -4.27
CA GLU A 41 20.20 -8.70 -3.52
C GLU A 41 21.61 -9.12 -3.98
N ALA A 42 22.03 -8.70 -5.17
CA ALA A 42 23.40 -8.89 -5.64
C ALA A 42 24.42 -8.08 -4.81
N ALA A 43 23.97 -7.00 -4.15
CA ALA A 43 24.82 -6.15 -3.32
C ALA A 43 24.81 -6.55 -1.84
N VAL A 44 25.87 -6.17 -1.14
CA VAL A 44 25.97 -6.38 0.31
C VAL A 44 24.88 -5.57 1.03
N PRO A 45 24.11 -6.15 1.97
CA PRO A 45 22.99 -5.46 2.60
C PRO A 45 23.33 -4.11 3.22
N SER A 46 24.54 -3.93 3.78
CA SER A 46 24.98 -2.66 4.37
C SER A 46 25.03 -1.49 3.38
N SER A 47 25.10 -1.73 2.06
CA SER A 47 25.13 -0.68 1.04
C SER A 47 23.79 -0.41 0.38
N TRP A 48 22.71 -1.13 0.73
CA TRP A 48 21.44 -1.03 0.00
C TRP A 48 20.82 0.37 0.02
N SER A 49 20.82 1.05 1.16
CA SER A 49 20.27 2.41 1.30
C SER A 49 21.05 3.44 0.47
N GLU A 50 22.37 3.32 0.43
CA GLU A 50 23.24 4.17 -0.39
C GLU A 50 23.00 3.95 -1.88
N LEU A 51 22.87 2.67 -2.30
CA LEU A 51 22.65 2.34 -3.70
C LEU A 51 21.28 2.80 -4.21
N LEU A 52 20.23 2.63 -3.40
CA LEU A 52 18.89 3.11 -3.74
C LEU A 52 18.82 4.64 -3.77
N SER A 53 19.39 5.32 -2.76
CA SER A 53 19.37 6.80 -2.72
C SER A 53 20.17 7.43 -3.86
N ALA A 54 21.25 6.78 -4.31
CA ALA A 54 22.02 7.22 -5.47
C ALA A 54 21.39 6.82 -6.83
N GLY A 55 20.24 6.15 -6.86
CA GLY A 55 19.59 5.69 -8.11
C GLY A 55 20.36 4.60 -8.86
N ARG A 56 21.26 3.89 -8.14
CA ARG A 56 22.20 2.88 -8.65
C ARG A 56 21.58 1.50 -8.75
N VAL A 57 20.28 1.39 -8.52
CA VAL A 57 19.49 0.16 -8.59
C VAL A 57 18.25 0.46 -9.42
N ASN A 58 17.81 -0.48 -10.23
CA ASN A 58 16.54 -0.36 -10.95
C ASN A 58 15.38 -0.28 -9.94
N GLU A 59 14.49 0.68 -10.12
CA GLU A 59 13.35 0.91 -9.22
C GLU A 59 12.18 -0.06 -9.50
N THR A 60 12.45 -1.36 -9.46
CA THR A 60 11.44 -2.40 -9.62
C THR A 60 10.75 -2.69 -8.29
N LEU A 61 9.51 -3.19 -8.33
CA LEU A 61 8.80 -3.60 -7.11
C LEU A 61 9.58 -4.68 -6.34
N SER A 62 10.22 -5.63 -7.06
CA SER A 62 11.04 -6.69 -6.46
C SER A 62 12.14 -6.12 -5.56
N ASN A 63 12.88 -5.11 -6.03
CA ASN A 63 13.96 -4.49 -5.27
C ASN A 63 13.45 -3.75 -4.02
N TRP A 64 12.32 -3.03 -4.13
CA TRP A 64 11.71 -2.37 -2.98
C TRP A 64 11.11 -3.36 -1.97
N MET A 65 10.64 -4.51 -2.44
CA MET A 65 10.19 -5.60 -1.58
C MET A 65 11.34 -6.27 -0.82
N ALA A 66 12.45 -6.55 -1.50
CA ALA A 66 13.67 -7.05 -0.87
C ALA A 66 14.16 -6.06 0.20
N TYR A 67 14.25 -4.77 -0.16
CA TYR A 67 14.62 -3.70 0.76
C TYR A 67 13.71 -3.64 1.99
N SER A 68 12.40 -3.57 1.77
CA SER A 68 11.42 -3.42 2.87
C SER A 68 11.33 -4.63 3.78
N THR A 69 11.70 -5.81 3.30
CA THR A 69 11.75 -7.02 4.15
C THR A 69 12.86 -6.89 5.19
N ARG A 70 13.93 -6.15 4.88
CA ARG A 70 15.05 -5.91 5.79
C ARG A 70 14.87 -4.67 6.65
N TYR A 71 14.45 -3.55 6.05
CA TYR A 71 14.43 -2.25 6.70
C TYR A 71 13.03 -1.78 7.11
N GLY A 72 12.00 -2.54 6.76
CA GLY A 72 10.61 -2.10 6.87
C GLY A 72 10.32 -0.97 5.89
N VAL A 73 9.28 -0.19 6.19
CA VAL A 73 9.01 1.07 5.50
C VAL A 73 9.71 2.17 6.29
N ASP A 74 10.95 2.45 5.92
CA ASP A 74 11.75 3.54 6.47
C ASP A 74 11.53 4.84 5.69
N GLU A 75 12.28 5.89 6.02
CA GLU A 75 12.13 7.20 5.36
C GLU A 75 12.46 7.16 3.86
N LEU A 76 13.43 6.34 3.45
CA LEU A 76 13.81 6.21 2.04
C LEU A 76 12.68 5.58 1.21
N LEU A 77 12.13 4.46 1.69
CA LEU A 77 10.98 3.85 1.03
C LEU A 77 9.74 4.74 1.12
N ALA A 78 9.50 5.41 2.24
CA ALA A 78 8.37 6.34 2.37
C ALA A 78 8.47 7.47 1.33
N GLN A 79 9.63 8.09 1.16
CA GLN A 79 9.86 9.11 0.12
C GLN A 79 9.57 8.56 -1.28
N ARG A 80 10.02 7.34 -1.58
CA ARG A 80 9.72 6.72 -2.89
C ARG A 80 8.22 6.48 -3.10
N LEU A 81 7.50 6.05 -2.07
CA LEU A 81 6.06 5.80 -2.15
C LEU A 81 5.27 7.10 -2.33
N ARG A 82 5.72 8.21 -1.72
CA ARG A 82 5.14 9.56 -1.92
C ARG A 82 5.31 10.07 -3.35
N ALA A 83 6.38 9.68 -4.05
CA ALA A 83 6.67 10.14 -5.40
C ALA A 83 5.65 9.66 -6.47
N THR A 84 4.63 8.87 -6.10
CA THR A 84 3.46 8.44 -6.91
C THR A 84 3.75 7.79 -8.27
N ARG A 85 5.01 7.57 -8.62
CA ARG A 85 5.39 6.83 -9.82
C ARG A 85 5.08 5.34 -9.61
N PRO A 86 4.27 4.72 -10.51
CA PRO A 86 3.99 3.29 -10.44
C PRO A 86 5.30 2.50 -10.35
N LEU A 87 5.32 1.50 -9.47
CA LEU A 87 6.42 0.55 -9.44
C LEU A 87 6.25 -0.42 -10.61
N ASP A 88 7.36 -0.85 -11.19
CA ASP A 88 7.33 -1.93 -12.17
C ASP A 88 6.95 -3.25 -11.47
N ILE A 89 5.85 -3.85 -11.92
CA ILE A 89 5.21 -5.01 -11.29
C ILE A 89 5.33 -6.30 -12.11
N GLU A 90 5.96 -6.26 -13.30
CA GLU A 90 5.87 -7.35 -14.30
C GLU A 90 6.38 -8.71 -13.78
N GLU A 91 7.25 -8.72 -12.77
CA GLU A 91 7.91 -9.94 -12.29
C GLU A 91 7.43 -10.42 -10.90
N VAL A 92 6.48 -9.73 -10.27
CA VAL A 92 6.09 -10.00 -8.89
C VAL A 92 4.69 -10.60 -8.81
N GLY A 93 4.55 -11.81 -8.26
CA GLY A 93 3.26 -12.48 -8.08
C GLY A 93 2.31 -11.73 -7.12
N ALA A 94 0.99 -11.88 -7.33
CA ALA A 94 -0.05 -11.16 -6.58
C ALA A 94 0.06 -11.32 -5.06
N THR A 95 0.35 -12.52 -4.57
CA THR A 95 0.56 -12.78 -3.13
C THR A 95 1.70 -11.96 -2.55
N ALA A 96 2.81 -11.83 -3.30
CA ALA A 96 3.98 -11.10 -2.86
C ALA A 96 3.69 -9.58 -2.88
N ARG A 97 3.00 -9.09 -3.92
CA ARG A 97 2.52 -7.70 -3.99
C ARG A 97 1.56 -7.37 -2.84
N HIS A 98 0.68 -8.31 -2.50
CA HIS A 98 -0.26 -8.16 -1.40
C HIS A 98 0.46 -8.10 -0.03
N ALA A 99 1.44 -8.97 0.22
CA ALA A 99 2.25 -8.87 1.44
C ALA A 99 2.98 -7.52 1.57
N PHE A 100 3.49 -6.99 0.46
CA PHE A 100 4.08 -5.65 0.44
C PHE A 100 3.04 -4.54 0.67
N ALA A 101 1.86 -4.65 0.05
CA ALA A 101 0.74 -3.75 0.28
C ALA A 101 0.35 -3.70 1.76
N VAL A 102 0.18 -4.84 2.42
CA VAL A 102 -0.13 -4.92 3.86
C VAL A 102 0.98 -4.30 4.72
N ARG A 103 2.26 -4.41 4.33
CA ARG A 103 3.36 -3.74 5.03
C ARG A 103 3.30 -2.22 4.87
N VAL A 104 2.97 -1.72 3.69
CA VAL A 104 2.81 -0.29 3.40
C VAL A 104 1.59 0.29 4.13
N LEU A 105 0.47 -0.43 4.11
CA LEU A 105 -0.76 -0.12 4.82
C LEU A 105 -0.50 0.16 6.32
N ASN A 106 0.27 -0.71 6.96
CA ASN A 106 0.53 -0.64 8.39
C ASN A 106 1.78 0.18 8.75
N SER A 107 2.29 0.98 7.81
CA SER A 107 3.47 1.80 8.04
C SER A 107 3.15 3.09 8.80
N GLY A 108 3.74 3.26 9.98
CA GLY A 108 3.70 4.54 10.72
C GLY A 108 4.50 5.69 10.08
N ARG A 109 5.20 5.48 8.95
CA ARG A 109 5.98 6.52 8.25
C ARG A 109 5.19 7.30 7.21
N LEU A 110 4.02 6.79 6.84
CA LEU A 110 3.15 7.40 5.87
C LEU A 110 1.89 7.90 6.57
N THR A 111 1.40 9.05 6.13
CA THR A 111 0.07 9.54 6.49
C THR A 111 -1.02 8.60 5.93
N PRO A 112 -2.23 8.63 6.49
CA PRO A 112 -3.39 7.86 6.00
C PRO A 112 -3.56 7.91 4.49
N HIS A 113 -3.62 9.12 3.94
CA HIS A 113 -3.80 9.35 2.52
C HIS A 113 -2.63 8.80 1.69
N GLU A 114 -1.38 9.01 2.14
CA GLU A 114 -0.20 8.48 1.44
C GLU A 114 -0.20 6.95 1.39
N ARG A 115 -0.67 6.27 2.46
CA ARG A 115 -0.79 4.81 2.47
C ARG A 115 -1.77 4.35 1.38
N VAL A 116 -2.94 4.97 1.30
CA VAL A 116 -3.96 4.62 0.30
C VAL A 116 -3.45 4.87 -1.12
N VAL A 117 -2.85 6.02 -1.37
CA VAL A 117 -2.26 6.35 -2.68
C VAL A 117 -1.17 5.35 -3.06
N ALA A 118 -0.31 4.96 -2.11
CA ALA A 118 0.72 3.95 -2.35
C ALA A 118 0.11 2.58 -2.71
N LEU A 119 -0.95 2.16 -2.01
CA LEU A 119 -1.66 0.90 -2.29
C LEU A 119 -2.22 0.85 -3.72
N LEU A 120 -2.81 1.95 -4.18
CA LEU A 120 -3.29 2.07 -5.57
C LEU A 120 -2.17 1.91 -6.60
N GLY A 121 -0.96 2.36 -6.26
CA GLY A 121 0.24 2.19 -7.08
C GLY A 121 0.77 0.75 -7.11
N ILE A 122 0.66 0.02 -6.00
CA ILE A 122 1.18 -1.36 -5.86
C ILE A 122 0.34 -2.36 -6.66
N ARG A 123 -0.98 -2.12 -6.80
CA ARG A 123 -1.90 -2.99 -7.55
C ARG A 123 -1.76 -4.46 -7.13
N SER A 124 -1.98 -4.76 -5.85
CA SER A 124 -1.84 -6.12 -5.31
C SER A 124 -2.61 -7.16 -6.14
N GLY A 125 -3.82 -6.79 -6.60
CA GLY A 125 -4.78 -7.68 -7.25
C GLY A 125 -5.51 -8.60 -6.26
N ILE A 126 -5.23 -8.44 -4.96
CA ILE A 126 -5.86 -9.16 -3.86
C ILE A 126 -6.33 -8.08 -2.86
N PRO A 127 -7.65 -7.95 -2.63
CA PRO A 127 -8.18 -7.04 -1.63
C PRO A 127 -7.60 -7.34 -0.24
N ILE A 128 -7.34 -6.29 0.52
CA ILE A 128 -6.92 -6.33 1.92
C ILE A 128 -8.11 -6.83 2.75
N ARG A 129 -7.84 -7.68 3.74
CA ARG A 129 -8.84 -8.16 4.70
C ARG A 129 -8.77 -7.34 5.97
N GLY A 130 -9.90 -7.21 6.68
CA GLY A 130 -9.94 -6.42 7.91
C GLY A 130 -8.92 -6.87 8.98
N ALA A 131 -8.67 -8.18 9.09
CA ALA A 131 -7.68 -8.72 10.03
C ALA A 131 -6.22 -8.35 9.72
N GLU A 132 -5.95 -7.79 8.54
CA GLU A 132 -4.63 -7.33 8.11
C GLU A 132 -4.42 -5.84 8.40
N ILE A 133 -5.47 -5.15 8.83
CA ILE A 133 -5.45 -3.74 9.21
C ILE A 133 -5.10 -3.65 10.69
N ALA A 134 -3.93 -3.10 11.00
CA ALA A 134 -3.55 -2.82 12.38
C ALA A 134 -4.41 -1.68 12.96
N SER A 135 -4.53 -1.61 14.28
CA SER A 135 -5.34 -0.58 14.96
C SER A 135 -4.86 0.84 14.64
N GLU A 136 -3.56 1.05 14.41
CA GLU A 136 -2.96 2.33 14.00
C GLU A 136 -3.28 2.71 12.54
N ALA A 137 -3.96 1.84 11.82
CA ALA A 137 -4.45 2.05 10.46
C ALA A 137 -5.98 1.94 10.39
N ALA A 138 -6.69 2.02 11.52
CA ALA A 138 -8.16 2.00 11.55
C ALA A 138 -8.80 3.16 10.77
N GLU A 139 -8.17 4.34 10.81
CA GLU A 139 -8.69 5.58 10.21
C GLU A 139 -8.81 5.55 8.68
N ILE A 140 -8.13 4.61 8.00
CA ILE A 140 -8.18 4.49 6.53
C ILE A 140 -9.27 3.54 6.03
N VAL A 141 -10.04 2.88 6.90
CA VAL A 141 -11.06 1.90 6.50
C VAL A 141 -12.09 2.49 5.52
N ASP A 142 -12.53 3.73 5.74
CA ASP A 142 -13.46 4.42 4.81
C ASP A 142 -12.86 4.52 3.39
N GLU A 143 -11.63 5.01 3.31
CA GLU A 143 -10.95 5.25 2.04
C GLU A 143 -10.60 3.94 1.33
N LEU A 144 -10.22 2.89 2.07
CA LEU A 144 -9.95 1.57 1.52
C LEU A 144 -11.22 0.91 0.94
N LEU A 145 -12.37 1.07 1.58
CA LEU A 145 -13.65 0.60 1.02
C LEU A 145 -14.03 1.39 -0.22
N ALA A 146 -13.95 2.72 -0.16
CA ALA A 146 -14.29 3.60 -1.26
C ALA A 146 -13.44 3.34 -2.51
N THR A 147 -12.17 2.96 -2.33
CA THR A 147 -11.23 2.64 -3.41
C THR A 147 -11.23 1.15 -3.80
N GLY A 148 -12.07 0.32 -3.17
CA GLY A 148 -12.15 -1.12 -3.42
C GLY A 148 -10.89 -1.90 -3.03
N GLN A 149 -10.04 -1.33 -2.17
CA GLN A 149 -8.85 -1.99 -1.66
C GLN A 149 -9.16 -2.91 -0.47
N LEU A 150 -10.17 -2.58 0.34
CA LEU A 150 -10.69 -3.46 1.40
C LEU A 150 -11.75 -4.40 0.82
N ASP A 151 -11.65 -5.69 1.15
CA ASP A 151 -12.66 -6.70 0.86
C ASP A 151 -13.98 -6.36 1.57
N ASP A 152 -15.02 -6.09 0.79
CA ASP A 152 -16.36 -5.72 1.26
C ASP A 152 -17.18 -6.97 1.65
N GLY A 153 -16.65 -7.78 2.57
CA GLY A 153 -17.26 -9.05 2.98
C GLY A 153 -17.30 -9.25 4.50
N ALA A 154 -18.17 -10.16 4.95
CA ALA A 154 -18.39 -10.45 6.37
C ALA A 154 -17.11 -10.88 7.11
N LYS A 155 -16.23 -11.65 6.45
CA LYS A 155 -14.94 -12.05 7.04
C LYS A 155 -14.02 -10.87 7.30
N SER A 156 -14.02 -9.89 6.40
CA SER A 156 -13.22 -8.67 6.56
C SER A 156 -13.81 -7.78 7.63
N PHE A 157 -15.13 -7.61 7.66
CA PHE A 157 -15.82 -6.93 8.77
C PHE A 157 -15.46 -7.51 10.14
N ALA A 158 -15.53 -8.84 10.30
CA ALA A 158 -15.24 -9.52 11.56
C ALA A 158 -13.77 -9.35 12.01
N GLY A 159 -12.85 -9.14 11.06
CA GLY A 159 -11.44 -8.95 11.32
C GLY A 159 -11.03 -7.51 11.66
N LEU A 160 -11.94 -6.53 11.57
CA LEU A 160 -11.58 -5.12 11.79
C LEU A 160 -11.16 -4.85 13.24
N PRO A 161 -10.16 -3.96 13.43
CA PRO A 161 -9.45 -3.82 14.71
C PRO A 161 -10.31 -3.26 15.84
N ASP A 162 -11.30 -2.41 15.53
CA ASP A 162 -12.10 -1.71 16.52
C ASP A 162 -13.55 -1.47 16.06
N ALA A 163 -14.38 -0.99 17.00
CA ALA A 163 -15.79 -0.75 16.77
C ALA A 163 -16.06 0.44 15.82
N GLU A 164 -15.18 1.43 15.79
CA GLU A 164 -15.34 2.60 14.91
C GLU A 164 -15.09 2.24 13.45
N SER A 165 -14.07 1.41 13.20
CA SER A 165 -13.78 0.79 11.90
C SER A 165 -14.96 -0.05 11.44
N ARG A 166 -15.51 -0.90 12.32
CA ARG A 166 -16.69 -1.72 12.01
C ARG A 166 -17.92 -0.85 11.70
N ARG A 167 -18.15 0.21 12.47
CA ARG A 167 -19.25 1.16 12.20
C ARG A 167 -19.08 1.83 10.83
N THR A 168 -17.87 2.31 10.54
CA THR A 168 -17.53 2.92 9.24
C THR A 168 -17.76 1.93 8.10
N PHE A 169 -17.36 0.67 8.29
CA PHE A 169 -17.61 -0.41 7.34
C PHE A 169 -19.10 -0.59 7.09
N LEU A 170 -19.93 -0.74 8.12
CA LEU A 170 -21.38 -0.94 7.97
C LEU A 170 -22.06 0.24 7.26
N ALA A 171 -21.61 1.47 7.50
CA ALA A 171 -22.15 2.67 6.86
C ALA A 171 -21.85 2.76 5.35
N ARG A 172 -20.78 2.11 4.89
CA ARG A 172 -20.28 2.21 3.50
C ARG A 172 -20.40 0.93 2.70
N SER A 173 -20.48 -0.21 3.37
CA SER A 173 -20.49 -1.53 2.77
C SER A 173 -21.69 -1.71 1.85
N THR A 174 -21.39 -2.02 0.59
CA THR A 174 -22.43 -2.32 -0.40
C THR A 174 -22.96 -3.73 -0.23
N THR A 175 -22.10 -4.66 0.23
CA THR A 175 -22.50 -6.04 0.55
C THR A 175 -23.42 -6.07 1.75
N PHE A 176 -23.11 -5.34 2.83
CA PHE A 176 -23.99 -5.23 3.99
C PHE A 176 -25.35 -4.65 3.63
N ALA A 177 -25.38 -3.59 2.81
CA ALA A 177 -26.63 -2.98 2.35
C ALA A 177 -27.53 -3.95 1.55
N ARG A 178 -26.95 -4.95 0.89
CA ARG A 178 -27.67 -5.96 0.09
C ARG A 178 -28.03 -7.22 0.89
N SER A 179 -27.14 -7.65 1.77
CA SER A 179 -27.21 -8.92 2.50
C SER A 179 -26.77 -8.76 3.97
N PRO A 180 -27.50 -7.98 4.79
CA PRO A 180 -27.09 -7.74 6.18
C PRO A 180 -27.05 -9.02 7.03
N GLN A 181 -27.84 -10.04 6.68
CA GLN A 181 -27.89 -11.34 7.36
C GLN A 181 -26.59 -12.15 7.27
N GLU A 182 -25.68 -11.81 6.35
CA GLU A 182 -24.37 -12.48 6.23
C GLU A 182 -23.37 -12.00 7.30
N PHE A 183 -23.72 -10.96 8.06
CA PHE A 183 -22.85 -10.32 9.03
C PHE A 183 -23.28 -10.69 10.45
N GLU A 184 -22.37 -11.30 11.20
CA GLU A 184 -22.53 -11.50 12.64
C GLU A 184 -22.21 -10.19 13.35
N LEU A 185 -23.27 -9.46 13.74
CA LEU A 185 -23.15 -8.18 14.44
C LEU A 185 -23.08 -8.41 15.95
N ALA A 186 -22.07 -7.84 16.60
CA ALA A 186 -22.04 -7.83 18.06
C ALA A 186 -23.13 -6.87 18.59
N PRO A 187 -23.63 -7.07 19.83
CA PRO A 187 -24.61 -6.17 20.44
C PRO A 187 -24.18 -4.69 20.42
N ALA A 188 -22.88 -4.42 20.56
CA ALA A 188 -22.34 -3.07 20.48
C ALA A 188 -22.48 -2.44 19.08
N ASP A 189 -22.30 -3.22 18.02
CA ASP A 189 -22.44 -2.75 16.64
C ASP A 189 -23.92 -2.44 16.34
N LEU A 190 -24.84 -3.29 16.83
CA LEU A 190 -26.29 -3.08 16.72
C LEU A 190 -26.76 -1.81 17.45
N LEU A 191 -26.30 -1.59 18.68
CA LEU A 191 -26.65 -0.39 19.45
C LEU A 191 -26.19 0.89 18.74
N THR A 192 -25.03 0.83 18.10
CA THR A 192 -24.47 1.95 17.34
C THR A 192 -25.32 2.24 16.10
N MET A 193 -25.76 1.20 15.37
CA MET A 193 -26.65 1.36 14.22
C MET A 193 -28.01 1.96 14.62
N ILE A 194 -28.59 1.52 15.74
CA ILE A 194 -29.87 2.05 16.24
C ILE A 194 -29.73 3.54 16.59
N ALA A 195 -28.64 3.92 17.28
CA ALA A 195 -28.39 5.32 17.62
C ALA A 195 -28.30 6.22 16.36
N ASP A 196 -27.70 5.72 15.27
CA ASP A 196 -27.59 6.46 14.01
C ASP A 196 -28.95 6.61 13.30
N ILE A 197 -29.80 5.59 13.38
CA ILE A 197 -31.18 5.65 12.84
C ILE A 197 -32.01 6.66 13.63
N GLU A 198 -31.99 6.59 14.97
CA GLU A 198 -32.73 7.52 15.84
C GLU A 198 -32.28 8.97 15.63
N LEU A 199 -30.97 9.21 15.48
CA LEU A 199 -30.44 10.53 15.20
C LEU A 199 -30.87 11.06 13.82
N ALA A 200 -30.91 10.20 12.80
CA ALA A 200 -31.37 10.57 11.47
C ALA A 200 -32.86 10.93 11.46
N GLU A 201 -33.71 10.16 12.17
CA GLU A 201 -35.14 10.44 12.31
C GLU A 201 -35.39 11.76 13.05
N ILE A 202 -34.69 12.03 14.15
CA ILE A 202 -34.80 13.30 14.89
C ILE A 202 -34.41 14.49 13.98
N THR A 203 -33.33 14.35 13.21
CA THR A 203 -32.85 15.42 12.32
C THR A 203 -33.83 15.71 11.19
N GLN A 204 -34.41 14.66 10.58
CA GLN A 204 -35.44 14.80 9.55
C GLN A 204 -36.73 15.43 10.10
N THR A 205 -37.14 15.06 11.31
CA THR A 205 -38.34 15.63 11.96
C THR A 205 -38.15 17.11 12.28
N THR A 206 -36.95 17.49 12.74
CA THR A 206 -36.61 18.88 13.08
C THR A 206 -36.47 19.77 11.82
N HIS A 207 -35.91 19.25 10.73
CA HIS A 207 -35.87 19.96 9.44
C HIS A 207 -37.22 20.00 8.72
N GLY A 208 -38.05 18.95 8.87
CA GLY A 208 -39.42 18.90 8.37
C GLY A 208 -40.33 19.92 9.03
N ALA A 209 -40.19 20.12 10.35
CA ALA A 209 -40.91 21.14 11.11
C ALA A 209 -40.52 22.57 10.65
N ARG A 210 -39.22 22.87 10.52
CA ARG A 210 -38.74 24.18 10.05
C ARG A 210 -39.14 24.53 8.61
N ARG A 211 -39.36 23.53 7.74
CA ARG A 211 -39.86 23.77 6.37
C ARG A 211 -41.36 24.02 6.31
N ARG A 212 -42.15 23.56 7.28
CA ARG A 212 -43.59 23.86 7.36
C ARG A 212 -43.86 25.28 7.88
N ASP A 213 -43.03 25.80 8.77
CA ASP A 213 -43.19 27.17 9.31
C ASP A 213 -42.81 28.29 8.31
N ARG A 214 -42.07 27.98 7.24
CA ARG A 214 -41.79 28.94 6.14
C ARG A 214 -42.85 28.94 5.02
N ARG A 215 -43.95 28.20 5.19
CA ARG A 215 -45.09 28.14 4.26
C ARG A 215 -46.41 28.56 4.94
N ALA A 216 -46.35 29.45 5.92
CA ALA A 216 -47.54 30.19 6.35
C ALA A 216 -47.46 31.61 5.72
N PRO A 217 -48.54 32.09 5.07
CA PRO A 217 -48.61 33.38 4.39
C PRO A 217 -48.50 34.58 5.33
#